data_AF-L1J603-F1
#
_entry.id   AF-L1J603-F1
#
_cell.length_a   1.000
_cell.length_b   1.000
_cell.length_c   1.000
_cell.angle_alpha   90.00
_cell.angle_beta   90.00
_cell.angle_gamma   90.00
#
_symmetry.space_group_name_H-M   'P 1'
#
loop_
_entity.id
_entity.type
_entity.pdbx_description
1 polymer ?
#
loop_
_entity_poly.entity_id
_entity_poly.type
_entity_poly.pdbx_seq_one_letter_code
_entity_poly.pdbx_strand_id
1 'polypeptide(L)'
;MSIPGLRIPRVTGGPTSEYPYLSVASTSTHDMSTLACWWDSLPASSRDEMWRSFGCTGPAPLKCSPPVAKQIVQSILASPSILAVLPLQDLLDTCAATVTKDPKSDQINFPGTDHLWRWRASWHIEDLLSNKSVVNHFASMILASGRYKR
;
A
#
# COMPACT_ATOMS: atom_id res chain seq x y z
N MET A 1 3.36 9.51 28.36
CA MET A 1 2.30 8.97 27.49
C MET A 1 2.95 8.63 26.16
N SER A 2 2.97 7.36 25.75
CA SER A 2 3.66 6.96 24.52
C SER A 2 2.66 6.98 23.37
N ILE A 3 2.84 7.89 22.42
CA ILE A 3 1.97 8.06 21.25
C ILE A 3 2.60 7.30 20.07
N PRO A 4 1.86 6.39 19.37
CA PRO A 4 2.38 5.71 18.20
C PRO A 4 2.78 6.69 17.08
N GLY A 5 4.00 6.53 16.55
CA GLY A 5 4.46 7.30 15.39
C GLY A 5 3.90 6.74 14.08
N LEU A 6 3.72 7.58 13.06
CA LEU A 6 3.36 7.12 11.71
C LEU A 6 4.62 6.75 10.92
N ARG A 7 4.60 5.59 10.26
CA ARG A 7 5.68 5.10 9.40
C ARG A 7 5.15 4.85 7.99
N ILE A 8 5.70 5.61 7.04
CA ILE A 8 5.37 5.53 5.62
C ILE A 8 6.70 5.44 4.88
N PRO A 9 6.97 4.41 4.06
CA PRO A 9 8.28 4.17 3.45
C PRO A 9 8.87 5.38 2.73
N ARG A 10 8.05 6.08 1.93
CA ARG A 10 8.46 7.27 1.19
C ARG A 10 8.74 8.51 2.03
N VAL A 11 8.41 8.48 3.33
CA VAL A 11 8.69 9.57 4.28
C VAL A 11 9.81 9.17 5.25
N THR A 12 9.74 7.97 5.80
CA THR A 12 10.67 7.53 6.84
C THR A 12 11.91 6.85 6.30
N GLY A 13 11.86 6.37 5.06
CA GLY A 13 12.91 5.52 4.49
C GLY A 13 13.10 4.23 5.30
N GLY A 14 14.21 3.54 4.99
CA GLY A 14 14.67 2.34 5.69
C GLY A 14 13.79 1.10 5.48
N PRO A 15 14.28 -0.08 5.91
CA PRO A 15 13.55 -1.33 5.75
C PRO A 15 12.26 -1.36 6.58
N THR A 16 11.14 -1.83 6.00
CA THR A 16 9.87 -1.95 6.74
C THR A 16 9.95 -2.95 7.89
N SER A 17 10.86 -3.92 7.80
CA SER A 17 11.17 -4.90 8.85
C SER A 17 11.77 -4.26 10.12
N GLU A 18 12.25 -3.03 10.04
CA GLU A 18 12.89 -2.31 11.16
C GLU A 18 11.96 -1.27 11.80
N TYR A 19 10.70 -1.19 11.37
CA TYR A 19 9.76 -0.24 11.97
C TYR A 19 9.54 -0.54 13.47
N PRO A 20 9.55 0.49 14.34
CA PRO A 20 9.35 0.28 15.77
C PRO A 20 8.00 -0.38 16.07
N TYR A 21 7.91 -1.13 17.17
CA TYR A 21 6.63 -1.74 17.56
C TYR A 21 5.53 -0.70 17.81
N LEU A 22 5.84 0.38 18.54
CA LEU A 22 4.88 1.45 18.84
C LEU A 22 4.76 2.44 17.66
N SER A 23 4.35 1.94 16.50
CA SER A 23 4.01 2.74 15.33
C SER A 23 2.85 2.20 14.51
N VAL A 24 2.33 3.07 13.63
CA VAL A 24 1.35 2.73 12.59
C VAL A 24 2.10 2.69 11.26
N ALA A 25 2.12 1.54 10.59
CA ALA A 25 2.64 1.41 9.24
C ALA A 25 1.55 1.67 8.21
N SER A 26 1.87 2.43 7.17
CA SER A 26 0.99 2.65 6.02
C SER A 26 1.82 2.76 4.74
N THR A 27 1.23 2.44 3.60
CA THR A 27 1.80 2.80 2.30
C THR A 27 1.75 4.32 2.06
N SER A 28 0.76 5.00 2.63
CA SER A 28 0.27 6.27 2.11
C SER A 28 -0.74 6.95 3.05
N THR A 29 -1.02 8.24 2.85
CA THR A 29 -2.15 8.95 3.48
C THR A 29 -3.07 9.50 2.39
N HIS A 30 -4.21 10.07 2.79
CA HIS A 30 -5.12 10.72 1.84
C HIS A 30 -4.48 11.93 1.13
N ASP A 31 -3.46 12.56 1.72
CA ASP A 31 -2.73 13.71 1.15
C ASP A 31 -1.59 13.30 0.20
N MET A 32 -1.41 12.02 -0.03
CA MET A 32 -0.34 11.51 -0.88
C MET A 32 -0.92 10.82 -2.11
N SER A 33 -0.10 10.70 -3.16
CA SER A 33 -0.45 9.89 -4.32
C SER A 33 -0.61 8.41 -3.95
N THR A 34 -1.42 7.69 -4.71
CA THR A 34 -1.56 6.23 -4.60
C THR A 34 -0.20 5.55 -4.73
N LEU A 35 -0.08 4.35 -4.16
CA LEU A 35 1.14 3.54 -4.25
C LEU A 35 1.59 3.37 -5.70
N ALA A 36 0.64 3.04 -6.59
CA ALA A 36 0.93 2.83 -8.01
C ALA A 36 1.40 4.12 -8.70
N CYS A 37 0.71 5.25 -8.48
CA CYS A 37 1.14 6.52 -9.08
C CYS A 37 2.50 6.97 -8.54
N TRP A 38 2.77 6.78 -7.25
CA TRP A 38 4.06 7.10 -6.66
C TRP A 38 5.19 6.23 -7.23
N TRP A 39 5.01 4.91 -7.22
CA TRP A 39 6.02 3.96 -7.71
C TRP A 39 6.43 4.22 -9.16
N ASP A 40 5.44 4.45 -10.03
CA ASP A 40 5.64 4.76 -11.45
C ASP A 40 6.37 6.10 -11.67
N SER A 41 6.28 7.02 -10.71
CA SER A 41 6.93 8.34 -10.78
C SER A 41 8.38 8.33 -10.29
N LEU A 42 8.81 7.29 -9.56
CA LEU A 42 10.14 7.23 -8.98
C LEU A 42 11.24 7.18 -10.06
N PRO A 43 12.36 7.91 -9.88
CA PRO A 43 13.59 7.66 -10.63
C PRO A 43 14.10 6.23 -10.39
N ALA A 44 14.84 5.67 -11.36
CA ALA A 44 15.30 4.28 -11.29
C ALA A 44 16.11 3.97 -10.02
N SER A 45 17.05 4.85 -9.64
CA SER A 45 17.87 4.68 -8.43
C SER A 45 17.04 4.63 -7.15
N SER A 46 16.11 5.58 -6.97
CA SER A 46 15.21 5.61 -5.82
C SER A 46 14.28 4.41 -5.78
N ARG A 47 13.83 3.93 -6.95
CA ARG A 47 12.97 2.74 -7.04
C ARG A 47 13.71 1.47 -6.62
N ASP A 48 14.96 1.30 -7.05
CA ASP A 48 15.81 0.19 -6.62
C ASP A 48 16.11 0.22 -5.12
N GLU A 49 16.34 1.40 -4.56
CA GLU A 49 16.51 1.57 -3.11
C GLU A 49 15.24 1.16 -2.35
N MET A 50 14.07 1.66 -2.78
CA MET A 50 12.80 1.29 -2.16
C MET A 50 12.49 -0.20 -2.29
N TRP A 51 12.78 -0.80 -3.44
CA TRP A 51 12.60 -2.25 -3.63
C TRP A 51 13.38 -3.07 -2.61
N ARG A 52 14.64 -2.69 -2.34
CA ARG A 52 15.45 -3.32 -1.30
C ARG A 52 14.89 -3.08 0.10
N SER A 53 14.36 -1.88 0.38
CA SER A 53 13.72 -1.56 1.67
C SER A 53 12.47 -2.42 1.95
N PHE A 54 11.82 -2.93 0.91
CA PHE A 54 10.71 -3.87 1.02
C PHE A 54 11.15 -5.34 1.14
N GLY A 55 12.45 -5.59 1.35
CA GLY A 55 13.03 -6.91 1.50
C GLY A 55 13.22 -7.66 0.17
N CYS A 56 13.12 -6.96 -0.96
CA CYS A 56 13.22 -7.59 -2.27
C CYS A 56 14.64 -7.56 -2.82
N THR A 57 14.99 -8.57 -3.60
CA THR A 57 16.26 -8.67 -4.31
C THR A 57 16.09 -8.41 -5.81
N GLY A 58 17.18 -8.07 -6.49
CA GLY A 58 17.17 -7.83 -7.94
C GLY A 58 16.70 -6.42 -8.33
N PRO A 59 16.58 -6.14 -9.64
CA PRO A 59 16.16 -4.85 -10.14
C PRO A 59 14.68 -4.58 -9.82
N ALA A 60 14.36 -3.34 -9.45
CA ALA A 60 12.99 -2.94 -9.18
C ALA A 60 12.15 -2.89 -10.47
N PRO A 61 10.93 -3.45 -10.46
CA PRO A 61 10.04 -3.38 -11.61
C PRO A 61 9.71 -1.93 -12.00
N LEU A 62 9.68 -1.64 -13.30
CA LEU A 62 9.42 -0.29 -13.82
C LEU A 62 8.01 0.22 -13.50
N LYS A 63 7.04 -0.69 -13.43
CA LYS A 63 5.63 -0.39 -13.24
C LYS A 63 5.08 -1.06 -12.01
N CYS A 64 4.17 -0.38 -11.32
CA CYS A 64 3.45 -0.94 -10.18
C CYS A 64 2.32 -1.86 -10.64
N SER A 65 2.67 -3.06 -11.10
CA SER A 65 1.71 -4.10 -11.40
C SER A 65 1.12 -4.71 -10.12
N PRO A 66 0.01 -5.48 -10.19
CA PRO A 66 -0.56 -6.10 -8.99
C PRO A 66 0.42 -6.93 -8.16
N PRO A 67 1.34 -7.73 -8.75
CA PRO A 67 2.39 -8.40 -7.98
C PRO A 67 3.34 -7.44 -7.24
N VAL A 68 3.65 -6.28 -7.82
CA VAL A 68 4.50 -5.25 -7.20
C VAL A 68 3.76 -4.58 -6.04
N ALA A 69 2.53 -4.12 -6.27
CA ALA A 69 1.68 -3.57 -5.23
C ALA A 69 1.49 -4.56 -4.07
N LYS A 70 1.22 -5.83 -4.40
CA LYS A 70 1.10 -6.92 -3.44
C LYS A 70 2.37 -7.08 -2.59
N GLN A 71 3.55 -7.12 -3.21
CA GLN A 71 4.82 -7.26 -2.50
C GLN A 71 5.04 -6.10 -1.52
N ILE A 72 4.79 -4.86 -1.94
CA ILE A 72 4.95 -3.68 -1.09
C ILE A 72 3.95 -3.72 0.07
N VAL A 73 2.67 -4.00 -0.20
CA VAL A 73 1.63 -4.13 0.84
C VAL A 73 1.96 -5.25 1.83
N GLN A 74 2.47 -6.39 1.35
CA GLN A 74 2.92 -7.48 2.22
C GLN A 74 4.08 -7.06 3.12
N SER A 75 5.02 -6.25 2.64
CA SER A 75 6.11 -5.72 3.46
C SER A 75 5.63 -4.77 4.58
N ILE A 76 4.55 -4.03 4.35
CA ILE A 76 3.90 -3.17 5.36
C ILE A 76 3.15 -4.04 6.37
N LEU A 77 2.38 -5.01 5.90
CA LEU A 77 1.66 -5.96 6.75
C LEU A 77 2.63 -6.79 7.60
N ALA A 78 3.79 -7.19 7.07
CA ALA A 78 4.80 -7.94 7.82
C ALA A 78 5.64 -7.08 8.78
N SER A 79 5.51 -5.74 8.74
CA SER A 79 6.30 -4.86 9.60
C SER A 79 6.00 -5.09 11.09
N PRO A 80 6.95 -4.79 12.01
CA PRO A 80 6.71 -4.95 13.45
C PRO A 80 5.73 -3.93 14.06
N SER A 81 5.26 -2.96 13.28
CA SER A 81 4.32 -1.92 13.75
C SER A 81 3.06 -2.53 14.37
N ILE A 82 2.61 -1.98 15.51
CA ILE A 82 1.40 -2.44 16.20
C ILE A 82 0.17 -2.38 15.30
N LEU A 83 0.09 -1.40 14.39
CA LEU A 83 -0.98 -1.26 13.42
C LEU A 83 -0.43 -1.18 11.99
N ALA A 84 -1.18 -1.77 11.06
CA ALA A 84 -1.03 -1.53 9.63
C ALA A 84 -2.35 -0.95 9.12
N VAL A 85 -2.32 0.29 8.62
CA VAL A 85 -3.49 0.99 8.08
C VAL A 85 -3.18 1.32 6.64
N LEU A 86 -3.98 0.81 5.71
CA LEU A 86 -3.73 0.93 4.28
C LEU A 86 -4.87 1.73 3.63
N PRO A 87 -4.58 2.65 2.68
CA PRO A 87 -5.61 3.17 1.80
C PRO A 87 -6.23 2.05 0.99
N LEU A 88 -7.54 2.14 0.77
CA LEU A 88 -8.29 1.12 0.03
C LEU A 88 -7.77 0.98 -1.41
N GLN A 89 -7.37 2.09 -2.05
CA GLN A 89 -6.82 2.10 -3.41
C GLN A 89 -5.62 1.17 -3.54
N ASP A 90 -4.64 1.31 -2.63
CA ASP A 90 -3.41 0.53 -2.64
C ASP A 90 -3.69 -0.96 -2.38
N LEU A 91 -4.71 -1.27 -1.58
CA LEU A 91 -5.14 -2.65 -1.35
C LEU A 91 -5.79 -3.26 -2.60
N LEU A 92 -6.68 -2.51 -3.28
CA LEU A 92 -7.33 -2.95 -4.52
C LEU A 92 -6.31 -3.18 -5.64
N ASP A 93 -5.26 -2.37 -5.71
CA ASP A 93 -4.19 -2.51 -6.70
C ASP A 93 -3.36 -3.79 -6.55
N THR A 94 -3.41 -4.46 -5.39
CA THR A 94 -2.72 -5.75 -5.18
C THR A 94 -3.35 -6.92 -5.95
N CYS A 95 -4.59 -6.77 -6.45
CA CYS A 95 -5.33 -7.85 -7.09
C CYS A 95 -5.69 -7.47 -8.53
N ALA A 96 -5.35 -8.34 -9.49
CA ALA A 96 -5.65 -8.11 -10.90
C ALA A 96 -7.16 -7.98 -11.20
N ALA A 97 -8.02 -8.53 -10.33
CA ALA A 97 -9.46 -8.40 -10.46
C ALA A 97 -10.00 -7.01 -10.07
N THR A 98 -9.25 -6.24 -9.26
CA THR A 98 -9.72 -4.96 -8.70
C THR A 98 -8.84 -3.77 -9.03
N VAL A 99 -7.64 -3.99 -9.56
CA VAL A 99 -6.66 -2.96 -9.92
C VAL A 99 -7.27 -1.92 -10.86
N THR A 100 -6.94 -0.66 -10.62
CA THR A 100 -7.39 0.44 -11.47
C THR A 100 -6.67 0.47 -12.80
N LYS A 101 -7.32 1.02 -13.83
CA LYS A 101 -6.68 1.31 -15.12
C LYS A 101 -5.91 2.62 -15.10
N ASP A 102 -6.29 3.54 -14.20
CA ASP A 102 -5.67 4.85 -14.07
C ASP A 102 -5.40 5.17 -12.59
N PRO A 103 -4.18 4.89 -12.10
CA PRO A 103 -3.79 5.20 -10.72
C PRO A 103 -3.92 6.67 -10.32
N LYS A 104 -3.90 7.61 -11.28
CA LYS A 104 -4.08 9.03 -10.99
C LYS A 104 -5.53 9.37 -10.65
N SER A 105 -6.48 8.69 -11.29
CA SER A 105 -7.92 8.85 -11.01
C SER A 105 -8.29 8.42 -9.59
N ASP A 106 -7.45 7.60 -8.97
CA ASP A 106 -7.65 7.05 -7.63
C ASP A 106 -7.08 7.92 -6.49
N GLN A 107 -6.36 8.99 -6.82
CA GLN A 107 -5.86 9.93 -5.83
C GLN A 107 -7.01 10.80 -5.28
N ILE A 108 -7.27 10.69 -3.97
CA ILE A 108 -8.39 11.36 -3.31
C ILE A 108 -8.16 12.88 -3.11
N ASN A 109 -6.90 13.30 -2.94
CA ASN A 109 -6.51 14.68 -2.63
C ASN A 109 -5.13 15.03 -3.25
N PHE A 110 -4.92 16.28 -3.69
CA PHE A 110 -3.68 16.75 -4.34
C PHE A 110 -3.04 17.98 -3.63
N PRO A 111 -2.62 17.92 -2.36
CA PRO A 111 -2.37 19.09 -1.49
C PRO A 111 -1.95 20.41 -2.19
N GLY A 112 -2.69 21.50 -1.95
CA GLY A 112 -2.39 22.82 -2.53
C GLY A 112 -3.20 23.23 -3.77
N THR A 113 -4.24 22.50 -4.15
CA THR A 113 -5.26 22.94 -5.13
C THR A 113 -6.66 22.88 -4.51
N ASP A 114 -7.69 23.36 -5.22
CA ASP A 114 -9.09 23.26 -4.78
C ASP A 114 -9.57 21.80 -4.92
N HIS A 115 -9.39 21.02 -3.85
CA HIS A 115 -9.58 19.58 -3.84
C HIS A 115 -11.03 19.14 -3.73
N LEU A 116 -11.37 18.13 -4.52
CA LEU A 116 -12.74 17.72 -4.70
C LEU A 116 -13.19 16.56 -3.81
N TRP A 117 -12.34 15.92 -2.99
CA TRP A 117 -12.71 14.83 -2.05
C TRP A 117 -13.76 13.85 -2.60
N ARG A 118 -13.64 13.56 -3.90
CA ARG A 118 -14.72 13.02 -4.74
C ARG A 118 -14.46 11.59 -5.15
N TRP A 119 -13.28 11.06 -4.83
CA TRP A 119 -12.96 9.68 -5.13
C TRP A 119 -14.01 8.75 -4.54
N ARG A 120 -14.42 7.77 -5.34
CA ARG A 120 -15.30 6.67 -4.98
C ARG A 120 -14.64 5.40 -5.50
N ALA A 121 -14.69 4.33 -4.72
CA ALA A 121 -14.26 3.05 -5.22
C ALA A 121 -15.10 2.69 -6.45
N SER A 122 -14.44 2.20 -7.51
CA SER A 122 -15.11 1.66 -8.70
C SER A 122 -15.92 0.38 -8.43
N TRP A 123 -15.90 -0.09 -7.19
CA TRP A 123 -16.49 -1.34 -6.72
C TRP A 123 -17.50 -1.06 -5.62
N HIS A 124 -18.65 -1.72 -5.69
CA HIS A 124 -19.53 -1.86 -4.54
C HIS A 124 -18.91 -2.84 -3.53
N ILE A 125 -19.09 -2.57 -2.25
CA ILE A 125 -18.52 -3.41 -1.20
C ILE A 125 -19.15 -4.81 -1.21
N GLU A 126 -20.42 -4.92 -1.58
CA GLU A 126 -21.17 -6.16 -1.74
C GLU A 126 -20.57 -7.04 -2.84
N ASP A 127 -20.15 -6.44 -3.96
CA ASP A 127 -19.49 -7.14 -5.05
C ASP A 127 -18.10 -7.65 -4.62
N LEU A 128 -17.35 -6.85 -3.86
CA LEU A 128 -16.07 -7.27 -3.31
C LEU A 128 -16.22 -8.45 -2.34
N LEU A 129 -17.24 -8.41 -1.47
CA LEU A 129 -17.49 -9.47 -0.49
C LEU A 129 -18.00 -10.77 -1.14
N SER A 130 -18.78 -10.69 -2.21
CA SER A 130 -19.26 -11.86 -2.94
C SER A 130 -18.17 -12.50 -3.82
N ASN A 131 -17.14 -11.73 -4.20
CA ASN A 131 -16.01 -12.24 -4.98
C ASN A 131 -14.99 -12.99 -4.11
N LYS A 132 -15.17 -14.31 -4.03
CA LYS A 132 -14.27 -15.21 -3.26
C LYS A 132 -12.80 -15.10 -3.65
N SER A 133 -12.48 -14.80 -4.90
CA SER A 133 -11.09 -14.65 -5.35
C SER A 133 -10.42 -13.44 -4.70
N VAL A 134 -11.12 -12.30 -4.70
CA VAL A 134 -10.65 -11.05 -4.08
C VAL A 134 -10.56 -11.20 -2.56
N VAL A 135 -11.60 -11.76 -1.92
CA VAL A 135 -11.62 -11.99 -0.47
C VAL A 135 -10.47 -12.92 -0.05
N ASN A 136 -10.29 -14.05 -0.74
CA ASN A 136 -9.22 -14.99 -0.43
C ASN A 136 -7.83 -14.38 -0.67
N HIS A 137 -7.67 -13.53 -1.68
CA HIS A 137 -6.43 -12.81 -1.93
C HIS A 137 -6.08 -11.88 -0.76
N PHE A 138 -7.01 -11.05 -0.28
CA PHE A 138 -6.77 -10.19 0.88
C PHE A 138 -6.55 -10.99 2.16
N ALA A 139 -7.37 -12.02 2.40
CA ALA A 139 -7.22 -12.91 3.55
C ALA A 139 -5.85 -13.59 3.56
N SER A 140 -5.34 -14.02 2.40
CA SER A 140 -4.02 -14.65 2.30
C SER A 140 -2.88 -13.73 2.75
N MET A 141 -2.95 -12.43 2.44
CA MET A 141 -1.94 -11.46 2.89
C MET A 141 -2.01 -11.22 4.40
N ILE A 142 -3.22 -11.19 4.97
CA ILE A 142 -3.41 -11.03 6.42
C ILE A 142 -2.94 -12.29 7.17
N LEU A 143 -3.25 -13.48 6.66
CA LEU A 143 -2.79 -14.75 7.24
C LEU A 143 -1.25 -14.85 7.19
N ALA A 144 -0.65 -14.56 6.03
CA ALA A 144 0.80 -14.62 5.85
C ALA A 144 1.57 -13.62 6.74
N SER A 145 0.96 -12.49 7.11
CA SER A 145 1.56 -11.49 8.00
C SER A 145 1.35 -11.77 9.48
N GLY A 146 0.58 -12.80 9.85
CA GLY A 146 0.28 -13.10 11.25
C GLY A 146 -0.66 -12.09 11.92
N ARG A 147 -1.31 -11.19 11.16
CA ARG A 147 -2.22 -10.14 11.66
C ARG A 147 -3.69 -10.57 11.78
N TYR A 148 -3.97 -11.88 11.80
CA TYR A 148 -5.31 -12.41 11.97
C TYR A 148 -5.64 -12.64 13.45
N LYS A 149 -6.93 -12.58 13.79
CA LYS A 149 -7.41 -12.92 15.13
C LYS A 149 -7.25 -14.44 15.34
N ARG A 150 -6.51 -14.85 16.37
CA ARG A 150 -6.49 -16.24 16.84
C ARG A 150 -7.83 -16.60 17.48
#